data_AF-A0A947QCT3-F1
#
_entry.id   AF-A0A947QCT3-F1
#
_cell.length_a   1.000
_cell.length_b   1.000
_cell.length_c   1.000
_cell.angle_alpha   90.00
_cell.angle_beta   90.00
_cell.angle_gamma   90.00
#
_symmetry.space_group_name_H-M   'P 1'
#
loop_
_entity.id
_entity.type
_entity.pdbx_description
1 polymer ?
#
loop_
_entity_poly.entity_id
_entity_poly.type
_entity_poly.pdbx_seq_one_letter_code
_entity_poly.pdbx_strand_id
1 'polypeptide(L)'
;MSKERDRERLDRIPGVKRGFQKGESIEIGRERIAVRARAEMPGGKIGLLIIENSKKDFLNLPIIGPSNLQYPSSWVPRYERDTGVVIITKWRSAATEITDKGKQALKEPERFVVIGKPKHAKNVDLVSFPKSWFVARLIPQKIEDGIEAAMRQQDEVRRDYGVFGGIEQDKIAGLFVEIHKLTEPFLKGGISRDELFEVAEKTSAMIEELGISETKGGVYQRMIDSLLRAGKEDRLGRVNPLISRTLLRSAYLDVVKREVLARLSREKANNVFNLLYVERFTTRALLENARDAIERLAGLGKESGHKVLTEDDPTKNISDKEISGLRRDLKAIVKINLRPVRVAPYLLISRLSEAMLLSPYNMKSKNWFVLRTVLKAAGMEGELERISAEEFIMKRDPEGAIRKLRQVHTLIGEVLEDPDNLVYTVFD
;
A
#
# COMPACT_ATOMS: atom_id res chain seq x y z
N MET A 1 -44.84 -37.79 25.64
CA MET A 1 -44.15 -36.70 26.36
C MET A 1 -42.64 -36.58 26.08
N SER A 2 -42.11 -37.05 24.94
CA SER A 2 -40.64 -36.99 24.65
C SER A 2 -40.29 -36.27 23.33
N LYS A 3 -41.23 -35.57 22.68
CA LYS A 3 -40.95 -34.84 21.41
C LYS A 3 -41.19 -33.33 21.47
N GLU A 4 -41.87 -32.84 22.51
CA GLU A 4 -42.07 -31.39 22.71
C GLU A 4 -40.89 -30.73 23.44
N ARG A 5 -40.21 -31.44 24.36
CA ARG A 5 -39.04 -30.90 25.07
C ARG A 5 -37.79 -30.75 24.21
N ASP A 6 -37.70 -31.46 23.08
CA ASP A 6 -36.58 -31.34 22.13
C ASP A 6 -36.78 -30.20 21.12
N ARG A 7 -38.02 -29.71 20.92
CA ARG A 7 -38.29 -28.53 20.09
C ARG A 7 -37.95 -27.23 20.82
N GLU A 8 -38.25 -27.13 22.13
CA GLU A 8 -37.95 -25.92 22.91
C GLU A 8 -36.44 -25.69 23.18
N ARG A 9 -35.59 -26.71 22.99
CA ARG A 9 -34.13 -26.55 23.16
C ARG A 9 -33.40 -26.06 21.91
N LEU A 10 -33.99 -26.17 20.72
CA LEU A 10 -33.41 -25.68 19.47
C LEU A 10 -33.75 -24.22 19.16
N ASP A 11 -34.78 -23.66 19.80
CA ASP A 11 -35.22 -22.26 19.65
C ASP A 11 -34.44 -21.26 20.51
N ARG A 12 -33.40 -21.70 21.24
CA ARG A 12 -32.56 -20.84 22.09
C ARG A 12 -31.18 -20.50 21.52
N ILE A 13 -30.95 -20.70 20.23
CA ILE A 13 -29.75 -20.14 19.55
C ILE A 13 -30.14 -18.79 18.92
N PRO A 14 -29.65 -17.65 19.44
CA PRO A 14 -29.94 -16.35 18.85
C PRO A 14 -29.38 -16.30 17.42
N GLY A 15 -30.25 -16.06 16.44
CA GLY A 15 -29.85 -15.79 15.04
C GLY A 15 -30.23 -16.85 14.00
N VAL A 16 -31.00 -17.90 14.33
CA VAL A 16 -31.40 -18.92 13.34
C VAL A 16 -32.91 -18.93 13.13
N LYS A 17 -33.40 -18.09 12.20
CA LYS A 17 -34.62 -18.38 11.43
C LYS A 17 -34.21 -18.86 10.04
N ARG A 18 -34.52 -20.13 9.73
CA ARG A 18 -34.34 -20.73 8.41
C ARG A 18 -35.52 -20.36 7.52
N GLY A 19 -35.25 -19.64 6.44
CA GLY A 19 -36.18 -19.38 5.34
C GLY A 19 -35.97 -18.00 4.75
N PHE A 20 -35.89 -17.90 3.42
CA PHE A 20 -36.18 -16.64 2.74
C PHE A 20 -37.64 -16.31 3.06
N GLN A 21 -37.92 -15.20 3.72
CA GLN A 21 -39.29 -14.71 3.84
C GLN A 21 -39.73 -14.24 2.45
N LYS A 22 -40.84 -14.79 1.95
CA LYS A 22 -41.49 -14.33 0.72
C LYS A 22 -41.83 -12.84 0.91
N GLY A 23 -41.18 -11.95 0.16
CA GLY A 23 -41.44 -10.50 0.18
C GLY A 23 -40.32 -9.60 0.70
N GLU A 24 -39.12 -10.11 1.02
CA GLU A 24 -37.98 -9.25 1.38
C GLU A 24 -37.35 -8.57 0.16
N SER A 25 -37.04 -7.28 0.25
CA SER A 25 -36.30 -6.57 -0.80
C SER A 25 -34.91 -7.19 -0.96
N ILE A 26 -34.41 -7.21 -2.19
CA ILE A 26 -33.08 -7.74 -2.53
C ILE A 26 -31.97 -7.09 -1.69
N GLU A 27 -32.16 -5.85 -1.26
CA GLU A 27 -31.26 -5.09 -0.40
C GLU A 27 -31.16 -5.68 1.02
N ILE A 28 -32.28 -6.07 1.62
CA ILE A 28 -32.29 -6.73 2.95
C ILE A 28 -31.69 -8.14 2.84
N GLY A 29 -31.91 -8.83 1.72
CA GLY A 29 -31.25 -10.10 1.41
C GLY A 29 -29.73 -9.95 1.20
N ARG A 30 -29.30 -8.88 0.52
CA ARG A 30 -27.89 -8.49 0.32
C ARG A 30 -27.21 -8.21 1.65
N GLU A 31 -27.84 -7.40 2.48
CA GLU A 31 -27.29 -7.01 3.76
C GLU A 31 -27.20 -8.21 4.70
N ARG A 32 -28.19 -9.11 4.68
CA ARG A 32 -28.17 -10.36 5.46
C ARG A 32 -27.16 -11.37 4.94
N ILE A 33 -26.94 -11.49 3.62
CA ILE A 33 -25.89 -12.34 3.03
C ILE A 33 -24.51 -11.74 3.27
N ALA A 34 -24.34 -10.42 3.21
CA ALA A 34 -23.11 -9.72 3.53
C ALA A 34 -22.82 -9.79 5.04
N VAL A 35 -23.84 -9.68 5.89
CA VAL A 35 -23.75 -9.87 7.35
C VAL A 35 -23.50 -11.34 7.68
N ARG A 36 -24.09 -12.32 6.98
CA ARG A 36 -23.70 -13.74 7.08
C ARG A 36 -22.28 -13.96 6.59
N ALA A 37 -21.86 -13.38 5.48
CA ALA A 37 -20.49 -13.51 4.98
C ALA A 37 -19.47 -12.84 5.92
N ARG A 38 -19.85 -11.77 6.63
CA ARG A 38 -19.06 -11.12 7.69
C ARG A 38 -19.11 -11.90 9.02
N ALA A 39 -20.24 -12.49 9.38
CA ALA A 39 -20.46 -13.25 10.64
C ALA A 39 -20.00 -14.71 10.55
N GLU A 40 -19.97 -15.29 9.35
CA GLU A 40 -19.23 -16.51 8.96
C GLU A 40 -17.75 -16.20 8.67
N MET A 41 -17.33 -14.93 8.78
CA MET A 41 -15.93 -14.54 8.96
C MET A 41 -15.60 -14.16 10.41
N PRO A 42 -15.79 -15.04 11.42
CA PRO A 42 -15.12 -14.90 12.70
C PRO A 42 -13.73 -15.54 12.55
N GLY A 43 -12.73 -14.82 12.08
CA GLY A 43 -11.35 -15.35 12.04
C GLY A 43 -11.18 -16.73 11.35
N GLY A 44 -11.97 -17.05 10.31
CA GLY A 44 -12.27 -18.43 9.90
C GLY A 44 -12.04 -18.80 8.42
N LYS A 45 -10.95 -18.34 7.80
CA LYS A 45 -10.20 -19.13 6.81
C LYS A 45 -8.74 -18.98 7.21
N ILE A 46 -8.07 -20.07 7.53
CA ILE A 46 -6.62 -20.03 7.73
C ILE A 46 -6.02 -19.72 6.36
N GLY A 47 -5.72 -18.44 6.14
CA GLY A 47 -4.97 -17.97 4.99
C GLY A 47 -3.51 -18.33 5.24
N LEU A 48 -2.97 -19.24 4.44
CA LEU A 48 -1.53 -19.44 4.42
C LEU A 48 -0.90 -18.23 3.73
N LEU A 49 -0.21 -17.39 4.49
CA LEU A 49 0.52 -16.27 3.92
C LEU A 49 1.93 -16.72 3.59
N ILE A 50 2.38 -16.47 2.36
CA ILE A 50 3.70 -16.88 1.90
C ILE A 50 4.44 -15.70 1.25
N ILE A 51 5.76 -15.78 1.21
CA ILE A 51 6.62 -14.88 0.42
C ILE A 51 7.69 -15.70 -0.28
N GLU A 52 8.18 -15.20 -1.41
CA GLU A 52 9.34 -15.80 -2.07
C GLU A 52 10.57 -15.74 -1.16
N ASN A 53 11.36 -16.81 -1.17
CA ASN A 53 12.60 -16.91 -0.43
C ASN A 53 13.56 -15.75 -0.75
N SER A 54 13.66 -15.36 -2.02
CA SER A 54 14.48 -14.23 -2.47
C SER A 54 14.00 -12.87 -1.98
N LYS A 55 12.77 -12.76 -1.46
CA LYS A 55 12.16 -11.50 -1.02
C LYS A 55 11.88 -11.47 0.48
N LYS A 56 12.21 -12.52 1.24
CA LYS A 56 11.89 -12.63 2.67
C LYS A 56 12.52 -11.52 3.51
N ASP A 57 13.69 -11.02 3.09
CA ASP A 57 14.45 -10.00 3.82
C ASP A 57 13.72 -8.64 3.88
N PHE A 58 12.73 -8.43 2.99
CA PHE A 58 11.78 -7.32 3.09
C PHE A 58 11.17 -7.19 4.50
N LEU A 59 10.88 -8.31 5.16
CA LEU A 59 10.25 -8.32 6.49
C LEU A 59 11.16 -7.74 7.59
N ASN A 60 12.47 -7.65 7.34
CA ASN A 60 13.47 -7.10 8.25
C ASN A 60 13.75 -5.61 8.01
N LEU A 61 13.20 -5.04 6.92
CA LEU A 61 13.38 -3.62 6.60
C LEU A 61 12.62 -2.73 7.59
N PRO A 62 13.11 -1.51 7.87
CA PRO A 62 12.40 -0.57 8.74
C PRO A 62 11.06 -0.17 8.13
N ILE A 63 10.08 0.10 9.01
CA ILE A 63 8.72 0.48 8.64
C ILE A 63 8.59 2.01 8.48
N ILE A 64 7.66 2.43 7.63
CA ILE A 64 7.15 3.80 7.57
C ILE A 64 5.93 3.88 8.48
N GLY A 65 6.04 4.64 9.57
CA GLY A 65 5.02 4.72 10.61
C GLY A 65 5.62 4.74 12.02
N PRO A 66 4.77 4.76 13.06
CA PRO A 66 5.23 4.92 14.43
C PRO A 66 6.00 3.67 14.90
N SER A 67 7.16 3.92 15.52
CA SER A 67 8.11 2.89 15.96
C SER A 67 7.58 1.94 17.04
N ASN A 68 6.41 2.24 17.63
CA ASN A 68 5.80 1.50 18.73
C ASN A 68 4.86 0.37 18.26
N LEU A 69 4.77 0.11 16.95
CA LEU A 69 4.04 -1.04 16.44
C LEU A 69 4.76 -2.33 16.84
N GLN A 70 4.30 -2.97 17.92
CA GLN A 70 4.92 -4.14 18.54
C GLN A 70 4.98 -5.36 17.60
N TYR A 71 4.09 -5.40 16.59
CA TYR A 71 4.09 -6.37 15.49
C TYR A 71 3.53 -5.69 14.23
N PRO A 72 4.34 -5.00 13.41
CA PRO A 72 3.83 -4.32 12.24
C PRO A 72 3.31 -5.37 11.26
N SER A 73 2.05 -5.20 10.85
CA SER A 73 1.44 -6.09 9.89
C SER A 73 2.24 -6.12 8.58
N SER A 74 2.21 -7.25 7.87
CA SER A 74 2.96 -7.43 6.63
C SER A 74 2.54 -6.49 5.49
N TRP A 75 1.43 -5.78 5.65
CA TRP A 75 0.99 -4.75 4.70
C TRP A 75 1.64 -3.38 4.89
N VAL A 76 2.22 -3.11 6.07
CA VAL A 76 2.78 -1.80 6.43
C VAL A 76 3.93 -1.44 5.48
N PRO A 77 3.95 -0.22 4.91
CA PRO A 77 5.02 0.23 4.02
C PRO A 77 6.37 0.25 4.74
N ARG A 78 7.43 0.00 3.98
CA ARG A 78 8.82 -0.07 4.48
C ARG A 78 9.73 0.76 3.60
N TYR A 79 10.96 0.99 4.04
CA TYR A 79 11.98 1.65 3.22
C TYR A 79 13.32 0.92 3.28
N GLU A 80 14.08 1.03 2.19
CA GLU A 80 15.48 0.60 2.17
C GLU A 80 16.35 1.63 2.90
N ARG A 81 17.24 1.17 3.79
CA ARG A 81 18.05 2.07 4.64
C ARG A 81 19.04 2.92 3.84
N ASP A 82 19.53 2.37 2.74
CA ASP A 82 20.67 2.92 2.02
C ASP A 82 20.21 3.87 0.91
N THR A 83 19.07 3.58 0.28
CA THR A 83 18.52 4.34 -0.85
C THR A 83 17.29 5.16 -0.47
N GLY A 84 16.61 4.81 0.64
CA GLY A 84 15.34 5.41 1.02
C GLY A 84 14.16 4.97 0.16
N VAL A 85 14.36 4.02 -0.78
CA VAL A 85 13.33 3.49 -1.67
C VAL A 85 12.16 2.97 -0.86
N VAL A 86 10.95 3.43 -1.21
CA VAL A 86 9.72 3.02 -0.53
C VAL A 86 9.28 1.67 -1.09
N ILE A 87 8.92 0.75 -0.20
CA ILE A 87 8.43 -0.57 -0.54
C ILE A 87 7.03 -0.74 0.01
N ILE A 88 6.09 -0.86 -0.91
CA ILE A 88 4.70 -1.20 -0.63
C ILE A 88 4.44 -2.67 -0.93
N THR A 89 3.27 -3.18 -0.58
CA THR A 89 2.95 -4.61 -0.72
C THR A 89 1.68 -4.85 -1.52
N LYS A 90 1.64 -5.97 -2.23
CA LYS A 90 0.43 -6.51 -2.87
C LYS A 90 0.22 -7.96 -2.45
N TRP A 91 -1.04 -8.38 -2.42
CA TRP A 91 -1.41 -9.77 -2.15
C TRP A 91 -1.91 -10.42 -3.44
N ARG A 92 -1.43 -11.63 -3.74
CA ARG A 92 -1.88 -12.40 -4.89
C ARG A 92 -2.18 -13.83 -4.47
N SER A 93 -3.19 -14.46 -5.05
CA SER A 93 -3.40 -15.91 -4.88
C SER A 93 -2.19 -16.67 -5.42
N ALA A 94 -1.69 -17.63 -4.64
CA ALA A 94 -0.63 -18.51 -5.10
C ALA A 94 -1.19 -19.62 -6.01
N ALA A 95 -0.38 -20.08 -6.97
CA ALA A 95 -0.73 -21.21 -7.81
C ALA A 95 -0.63 -22.51 -7.02
N THR A 96 -1.76 -23.22 -6.91
CA THR A 96 -1.85 -24.50 -6.21
C THR A 96 -2.35 -25.59 -7.15
N GLU A 97 -2.09 -26.83 -6.77
CA GLU A 97 -2.58 -28.03 -7.44
C GLU A 97 -3.17 -29.01 -6.43
N ILE A 98 -3.95 -29.97 -6.94
CA ILE A 98 -4.55 -31.02 -6.12
C ILE A 98 -3.66 -32.25 -6.23
N THR A 99 -3.15 -32.68 -5.08
CA THR A 99 -2.38 -33.93 -4.95
C THR A 99 -3.30 -35.15 -5.05
N ASP A 100 -2.71 -36.30 -5.38
CA ASP A 100 -3.40 -37.60 -5.48
C ASP A 100 -4.15 -37.99 -4.20
N LYS A 101 -3.69 -37.48 -3.05
CA LYS A 101 -4.30 -37.72 -1.73
C LYS A 101 -5.46 -36.77 -1.42
N GLY A 102 -5.95 -36.01 -2.41
CA GLY A 102 -7.05 -35.07 -2.22
C GLY A 102 -6.72 -33.86 -1.35
N LYS A 103 -5.42 -33.54 -1.18
CA LYS A 103 -4.92 -32.31 -0.53
C LYS A 103 -4.44 -31.28 -1.56
N GLN A 104 -4.17 -30.05 -1.15
CA GLN A 104 -3.55 -29.04 -2.00
C GLN A 104 -2.03 -28.99 -1.78
N ALA A 105 -1.30 -28.63 -2.84
CA ALA A 105 0.13 -28.34 -2.85
C ALA A 105 0.40 -27.04 -3.60
N LEU A 106 1.50 -26.34 -3.28
CA LEU A 106 2.02 -25.26 -4.13
C LEU A 106 2.78 -25.88 -5.31
N LYS A 107 2.70 -25.26 -6.50
CA LYS A 107 3.39 -25.76 -7.71
C LYS A 107 4.94 -25.69 -7.65
N GLU A 108 5.50 -24.92 -6.72
CA GLU A 108 6.95 -24.72 -6.53
C GLU A 108 7.24 -24.39 -5.03
N PRO A 109 7.02 -25.34 -4.11
CA PRO A 109 6.98 -25.10 -2.67
C PRO A 109 8.31 -24.57 -2.11
N GLU A 110 9.45 -25.03 -2.65
CA GLU A 110 10.80 -24.63 -2.26
C GLU A 110 11.12 -23.15 -2.50
N ARG A 111 10.37 -22.48 -3.38
CA ARG A 111 10.54 -21.04 -3.64
C ARG A 111 9.94 -20.16 -2.55
N PHE A 112 9.13 -20.72 -1.64
CA PHE A 112 8.33 -19.94 -0.71
C PHE A 112 8.63 -20.26 0.74
N VAL A 113 8.41 -19.26 1.59
CA VAL A 113 8.37 -19.40 3.05
C VAL A 113 7.07 -18.85 3.59
N VAL A 114 6.58 -19.47 4.66
CA VAL A 114 5.35 -19.08 5.34
C VAL A 114 5.63 -17.88 6.25
N ILE A 115 4.83 -16.83 6.10
CA ILE A 115 4.84 -15.65 6.96
C ILE A 115 3.63 -15.74 7.89
N GLY A 116 3.82 -15.52 9.20
CA GLY A 116 2.70 -15.57 10.14
C GLY A 116 2.08 -16.97 10.17
N LYS A 117 2.68 -17.87 10.95
CA LYS A 117 2.19 -19.25 11.07
C LYS A 117 0.71 -19.25 11.49
N PRO A 118 -0.14 -20.13 10.92
CA PRO A 118 -1.47 -20.36 11.45
C PRO A 118 -1.40 -20.61 12.95
N LYS A 119 -2.31 -20.02 13.73
CA LYS A 119 -2.33 -20.17 15.20
C LYS A 119 -2.27 -21.63 15.68
N HIS A 120 -2.70 -22.57 14.83
CA HIS A 120 -2.77 -24.01 15.14
C HIS A 120 -1.71 -24.87 14.42
N ALA A 121 -0.80 -24.30 13.63
CA ALA A 121 0.19 -25.08 12.87
C ALA A 121 1.61 -24.57 13.11
N LYS A 122 2.39 -25.32 13.88
CA LYS A 122 3.81 -25.00 14.13
C LYS A 122 4.69 -25.24 12.89
N ASN A 123 4.31 -26.20 12.04
CA ASN A 123 4.96 -26.51 10.77
C ASN A 123 3.87 -26.67 9.70
N VAL A 124 3.87 -25.78 8.70
CA VAL A 124 3.02 -25.97 7.52
C VAL A 124 3.87 -26.66 6.47
N ASP A 125 3.37 -27.79 5.97
CA ASP A 125 3.91 -28.46 4.78
C ASP A 125 3.33 -27.81 3.52
N LEU A 126 4.18 -27.16 2.73
CA LEU A 126 3.82 -26.51 1.47
C LEU A 126 3.54 -27.49 0.33
N VAL A 127 3.92 -28.75 0.50
CA VAL A 127 3.69 -29.85 -0.45
C VAL A 127 2.36 -30.57 -0.15
N SER A 128 1.79 -30.36 1.04
CA SER A 128 0.52 -30.98 1.42
C SER A 128 -0.21 -30.20 2.52
N PHE A 129 -1.22 -29.43 2.13
CA PHE A 129 -2.10 -28.70 3.04
C PHE A 129 -3.60 -28.89 2.72
N PRO A 130 -4.52 -28.61 3.66
CA PRO A 130 -5.96 -28.81 3.44
C PRO A 130 -6.50 -27.99 2.27
N LYS A 131 -7.40 -28.57 1.46
CA LYS A 131 -8.08 -27.87 0.34
C LYS A 131 -8.89 -26.64 0.78
N SER A 132 -9.26 -26.57 2.06
CA SER A 132 -10.00 -25.47 2.65
C SER A 132 -9.15 -24.22 2.89
N TRP A 133 -7.81 -24.35 2.84
CA TRP A 133 -6.90 -23.23 3.06
C TRP A 133 -6.78 -22.39 1.79
N PHE A 134 -6.78 -21.07 1.96
CA PHE A 134 -6.44 -20.14 0.88
C PHE A 134 -4.97 -19.75 1.00
N VAL A 135 -4.23 -19.76 -0.10
CA VAL A 135 -2.82 -19.37 -0.08
C VAL A 135 -2.66 -17.99 -0.72
N ALA A 136 -2.21 -17.04 0.10
CA ALA A 136 -1.95 -15.66 -0.31
C ALA A 136 -0.44 -15.40 -0.32
N ARG A 137 0.08 -15.03 -1.48
CA ARG A 137 1.45 -14.61 -1.66
C ARG A 137 1.57 -13.10 -1.45
N LEU A 138 2.46 -12.72 -0.54
CA LEU A 138 2.93 -11.35 -0.36
C LEU A 138 3.94 -11.02 -1.45
N ILE A 139 3.72 -9.89 -2.12
CA ILE A 139 4.61 -9.36 -3.15
C ILE A 139 5.05 -7.97 -2.71
N PRO A 140 6.29 -7.81 -2.22
CA PRO A 140 6.90 -6.51 -2.06
C PRO A 140 7.13 -5.87 -3.43
N GLN A 141 6.75 -4.61 -3.56
CA GLN A 141 6.94 -3.78 -4.76
C GLN A 141 7.78 -2.57 -4.35
N LYS A 142 8.96 -2.45 -4.96
CA LYS A 142 9.82 -1.27 -4.81
C LYS A 142 9.26 -0.12 -5.64
N ILE A 143 9.24 1.07 -5.06
CA ILE A 143 8.88 2.33 -5.71
C ILE A 143 10.14 3.19 -5.70
N GLU A 144 10.90 3.11 -6.79
CA GLU A 144 12.22 3.73 -6.91
C GLU A 144 12.13 5.26 -6.89
N ASP A 145 11.06 5.82 -7.46
CA ASP A 145 10.74 7.26 -7.46
C ASP A 145 10.30 7.80 -6.08
N GLY A 146 10.43 6.99 -5.02
CA GLY A 146 10.27 7.44 -3.64
C GLY A 146 8.83 7.60 -3.15
N ILE A 147 8.68 8.43 -2.12
CA ILE A 147 7.43 8.55 -1.35
C ILE A 147 6.28 9.15 -2.14
N GLU A 148 6.58 10.08 -3.05
CA GLU A 148 5.58 10.81 -3.84
C GLU A 148 4.91 9.88 -4.85
N ALA A 149 5.70 9.10 -5.59
CA ALA A 149 5.18 8.07 -6.49
C ALA A 149 4.42 6.96 -5.73
N ALA A 150 4.91 6.58 -4.54
CA ALA A 150 4.22 5.59 -3.71
C ALA A 150 2.84 6.09 -3.26
N MET A 151 2.74 7.37 -2.91
CA MET A 151 1.47 8.03 -2.59
C MET A 151 0.54 8.10 -3.79
N ARG A 152 1.05 8.53 -4.96
CA ARG A 152 0.27 8.57 -6.22
C ARG A 152 -0.33 7.19 -6.55
N GLN A 153 0.46 6.13 -6.44
CA GLN A 153 -0.02 4.77 -6.67
C GLN A 153 -1.11 4.34 -5.67
N GLN A 154 -1.04 4.78 -4.40
CA GLN A 154 -2.11 4.48 -3.44
C GLN A 154 -3.36 5.34 -3.66
N ASP A 155 -3.20 6.58 -4.10
CA ASP A 155 -4.32 7.46 -4.41
C ASP A 155 -5.12 6.96 -5.61
N GLU A 156 -4.45 6.49 -6.66
CA GLU A 156 -5.09 5.86 -7.82
C GLU A 156 -5.97 4.69 -7.40
N VAL A 157 -5.42 3.76 -6.61
CA VAL A 157 -6.20 2.61 -6.07
C VAL A 157 -7.36 3.09 -5.20
N ARG A 158 -7.18 4.15 -4.41
CA ARG A 158 -8.25 4.72 -3.57
C ARG A 158 -9.37 5.31 -4.42
N ARG A 159 -9.04 6.02 -5.51
CA ARG A 159 -9.99 6.65 -6.44
C ARG A 159 -10.75 5.61 -7.24
N ASP A 160 -10.06 4.62 -7.81
CA ASP A 160 -10.67 3.54 -8.60
C ASP A 160 -11.76 2.79 -7.83
N TYR A 161 -11.56 2.60 -6.52
CA TYR A 161 -12.51 1.93 -5.62
C TYR A 161 -13.31 2.91 -4.74
N GLY A 162 -13.33 4.21 -5.07
CA GLY A 162 -13.98 5.27 -4.31
C GLY A 162 -15.50 5.08 -4.19
N VAL A 163 -16.11 5.59 -3.10
CA VAL A 163 -17.56 5.45 -2.81
C VAL A 163 -18.43 6.29 -3.76
N PHE A 164 -17.86 7.31 -4.40
CA PHE A 164 -18.58 8.31 -5.21
C PHE A 164 -18.01 8.38 -6.64
N GLY A 165 -18.09 7.30 -7.41
CA GLY A 165 -17.75 7.34 -8.84
C GLY A 165 -16.34 6.84 -9.22
N GLY A 166 -15.80 5.86 -8.49
CA GLY A 166 -14.59 5.18 -8.93
C GLY A 166 -14.89 4.23 -10.09
N ILE A 167 -14.08 4.23 -11.15
CA ILE A 167 -14.33 3.43 -12.38
C ILE A 167 -14.60 1.96 -12.05
N GLU A 168 -13.82 1.35 -11.16
CA GLU A 168 -14.01 -0.04 -10.77
C GLU A 168 -15.18 -0.24 -9.82
N GLN A 169 -15.47 0.73 -8.94
CA GLN A 169 -16.64 0.69 -8.07
C GLN A 169 -17.94 0.77 -8.88
N ASP A 170 -18.00 1.64 -9.90
CA ASP A 170 -19.15 1.84 -10.77
C ASP A 170 -19.40 0.59 -11.62
N LYS A 171 -18.34 -0.04 -12.15
CA LYS A 171 -18.45 -1.35 -12.82
C LYS A 171 -19.04 -2.41 -11.90
N ILE A 172 -18.57 -2.50 -10.66
CA ILE A 172 -19.09 -3.48 -9.68
C ILE A 172 -20.57 -3.19 -9.37
N ALA A 173 -20.93 -1.92 -9.18
CA ALA A 173 -22.31 -1.50 -8.92
C ALA A 173 -23.24 -1.78 -10.11
N GLY A 174 -22.79 -1.48 -11.33
CA GLY A 174 -23.50 -1.79 -12.58
C GLY A 174 -23.76 -3.28 -12.72
N LEU A 175 -22.73 -4.12 -12.53
CA LEU A 175 -22.89 -5.58 -12.54
C LEU A 175 -23.93 -6.08 -11.52
N PHE A 176 -23.98 -5.47 -10.34
CA PHE A 176 -24.98 -5.83 -9.34
C PHE A 176 -26.41 -5.57 -9.77
N VAL A 177 -26.65 -4.43 -10.41
CA VAL A 177 -27.98 -4.03 -10.91
C VAL A 177 -28.36 -4.91 -12.08
N GLU A 178 -27.46 -5.10 -13.03
CA GLU A 178 -27.76 -5.80 -14.27
C GLU A 178 -27.91 -7.30 -14.08
N ILE A 179 -27.06 -7.96 -13.27
CA ILE A 179 -27.28 -9.37 -12.91
C ILE A 179 -28.63 -9.55 -12.24
N HIS A 180 -29.06 -8.59 -11.43
CA HIS A 180 -30.37 -8.66 -10.79
C HIS A 180 -31.51 -8.57 -11.81
N LYS A 181 -31.46 -7.63 -12.76
CA LYS A 181 -32.43 -7.55 -13.87
C LYS A 181 -32.48 -8.85 -14.68
N LEU A 182 -31.32 -9.42 -15.01
CA LEU A 182 -31.21 -10.69 -15.75
C LEU A 182 -31.83 -11.87 -14.98
N THR A 183 -31.94 -11.80 -13.65
CA THR A 183 -32.58 -12.87 -12.87
C THR A 183 -34.11 -12.84 -12.90
N GLU A 184 -34.74 -11.69 -13.17
CA GLU A 184 -36.20 -11.53 -13.07
C GLU A 184 -37.00 -12.48 -13.97
N PRO A 185 -36.67 -12.67 -15.26
CA PRO A 185 -37.43 -13.57 -16.14
C PRO A 185 -37.43 -15.01 -15.62
N PHE A 186 -36.30 -15.47 -15.08
CA PHE A 186 -36.17 -16.82 -14.58
C PHE A 186 -36.85 -17.05 -13.22
N LEU A 187 -37.18 -15.99 -12.47
CA LEU A 187 -37.91 -16.09 -11.21
C LEU A 187 -39.41 -16.35 -11.42
N LYS A 188 -39.99 -15.85 -12.52
CA LYS A 188 -41.41 -15.96 -12.83
C LYS A 188 -41.83 -17.39 -13.24
N GLY A 189 -40.89 -18.18 -13.76
CA GLY A 189 -41.11 -19.56 -14.19
C GLY A 189 -41.83 -19.65 -15.53
N GLY A 190 -41.33 -20.50 -16.44
CA GLY A 190 -41.80 -20.58 -17.82
C GLY A 190 -41.17 -19.49 -18.70
N ILE A 191 -39.90 -19.66 -19.05
CA ILE A 191 -39.22 -18.77 -20.01
C ILE A 191 -39.29 -19.41 -21.40
N SER A 192 -39.61 -18.61 -22.40
CA SER A 192 -39.61 -18.99 -23.81
C SER A 192 -38.20 -18.96 -24.41
N ARG A 193 -38.05 -19.49 -25.62
CA ARG A 193 -36.78 -19.37 -26.38
C ARG A 193 -36.48 -17.91 -26.73
N ASP A 194 -37.48 -17.14 -27.11
CA ASP A 194 -37.31 -15.75 -27.52
C ASP A 194 -36.87 -14.87 -26.33
N GLU A 195 -37.45 -15.09 -25.15
CA GLU A 195 -37.00 -14.42 -23.92
C GLU A 195 -35.58 -14.83 -23.51
N LEU A 196 -35.15 -16.07 -23.81
CA LEU A 196 -33.76 -16.49 -23.61
C LEU A 196 -32.80 -15.75 -24.56
N PHE A 197 -33.17 -15.58 -25.83
CA PHE A 197 -32.40 -14.77 -26.77
C PHE A 197 -32.31 -13.32 -26.32
N GLU A 198 -33.41 -12.72 -25.87
CA GLU A 198 -33.42 -11.36 -25.33
C GLU A 198 -32.50 -11.22 -24.10
N VAL A 199 -32.51 -12.20 -23.20
CA VAL A 199 -31.59 -12.25 -22.06
C VAL A 199 -30.13 -12.36 -22.53
N ALA A 200 -29.83 -13.16 -23.55
CA ALA A 200 -28.48 -13.30 -24.09
C ALA A 200 -27.97 -12.02 -24.75
N GLU A 201 -28.82 -11.32 -25.51
CA GLU A 201 -28.50 -10.02 -26.11
C GLU A 201 -28.25 -8.97 -25.02
N LYS A 202 -29.16 -8.83 -24.05
CA LYS A 202 -28.99 -7.90 -22.92
C LYS A 202 -27.71 -8.19 -22.13
N THR A 203 -27.40 -9.47 -21.92
CA THR A 203 -26.18 -9.88 -21.23
C THR A 203 -24.93 -9.48 -22.00
N SER A 204 -24.94 -9.62 -23.33
CA SER A 204 -23.81 -9.27 -24.20
C SER A 204 -23.62 -7.75 -24.23
N ALA A 205 -24.70 -6.99 -24.41
CA ALA A 205 -24.70 -5.53 -24.37
C ALA A 205 -24.17 -5.00 -23.03
N MET A 206 -24.61 -5.57 -21.91
CA MET A 206 -24.11 -5.23 -20.56
C MET A 206 -22.60 -5.45 -20.42
N ILE A 207 -22.08 -6.58 -20.92
CA ILE A 207 -20.65 -6.92 -20.82
C ILE A 207 -19.80 -5.90 -21.59
N GLU A 208 -20.29 -5.45 -22.75
CA GLU A 208 -19.64 -4.42 -23.57
C GLU A 208 -19.75 -3.04 -22.93
N GLU A 209 -20.94 -2.62 -22.47
CA GLU A 209 -21.19 -1.32 -21.84
C GLU A 209 -20.33 -1.11 -20.59
N LEU A 210 -20.19 -2.15 -19.77
CA LEU A 210 -19.35 -2.10 -18.56
C LEU A 210 -17.85 -2.27 -18.85
N GLY A 211 -17.47 -2.46 -20.12
CA GLY A 211 -16.08 -2.61 -20.56
C GLY A 211 -15.38 -3.84 -19.94
N ILE A 212 -16.14 -4.88 -19.58
CA ILE A 212 -15.57 -6.07 -18.91
C ILE A 212 -15.19 -7.18 -19.90
N SER A 213 -15.59 -7.08 -21.17
CA SER A 213 -15.28 -8.04 -22.24
C SER A 213 -13.79 -8.36 -22.36
N GLU A 214 -12.92 -7.35 -22.23
CA GLU A 214 -11.47 -7.47 -22.40
C GLU A 214 -10.70 -7.83 -21.12
N THR A 215 -11.41 -8.03 -20.00
CA THR A 215 -10.75 -8.19 -18.71
C THR A 215 -10.00 -9.53 -18.60
N LYS A 216 -8.67 -9.48 -18.49
CA LYS A 216 -7.79 -10.67 -18.37
C LYS A 216 -7.87 -11.39 -17.02
N GLY A 217 -8.74 -10.96 -16.10
CA GLY A 217 -8.85 -11.53 -14.76
C GLY A 217 -9.69 -12.81 -14.75
N GLY A 218 -9.14 -13.93 -14.27
CA GLY A 218 -9.85 -15.22 -14.23
C GLY A 218 -11.16 -15.25 -13.41
N VAL A 219 -11.41 -14.25 -12.55
CA VAL A 219 -12.73 -14.06 -11.92
C VAL A 219 -13.72 -13.39 -12.87
N TYR A 220 -13.31 -12.35 -13.60
CA TYR A 220 -14.16 -11.70 -14.60
C TYR A 220 -14.51 -12.66 -15.74
N GLN A 221 -13.54 -13.44 -16.20
CA GLN A 221 -13.78 -14.46 -17.23
C GLN A 221 -14.81 -15.52 -16.78
N ARG A 222 -14.67 -16.08 -15.57
CA ARG A 222 -15.66 -17.04 -15.04
C ARG A 222 -17.05 -16.43 -14.86
N MET A 223 -17.10 -15.16 -14.46
CA MET A 223 -18.34 -14.42 -14.32
C MET A 223 -18.99 -14.19 -15.70
N ILE A 224 -18.24 -13.70 -16.68
CA ILE A 224 -18.68 -13.54 -18.09
C ILE A 224 -19.17 -14.87 -18.65
N ASP A 225 -18.41 -15.95 -18.47
CA ASP A 225 -18.80 -17.29 -18.90
C ASP A 225 -20.13 -17.73 -18.27
N SER A 226 -20.32 -17.44 -16.98
CA SER A 226 -21.55 -17.79 -16.27
C SER A 226 -22.74 -16.97 -16.77
N LEU A 227 -22.53 -15.67 -17.03
CA LEU A 227 -23.53 -14.76 -17.57
C LEU A 227 -23.96 -15.16 -18.98
N LEU A 228 -23.00 -15.32 -19.89
CA LEU A 228 -23.27 -15.69 -21.29
C LEU A 228 -23.91 -17.08 -21.41
N ARG A 229 -23.58 -18.02 -20.52
CA ARG A 229 -24.21 -19.34 -20.50
C ARG A 229 -25.61 -19.32 -19.90
N ALA A 230 -25.95 -18.35 -19.07
CA ALA A 230 -27.28 -18.26 -18.47
C ALA A 230 -28.38 -17.96 -19.51
N GLY A 231 -28.05 -17.20 -20.55
CA GLY A 231 -28.94 -16.89 -21.67
C GLY A 231 -28.94 -17.93 -22.80
N LYS A 232 -28.28 -19.08 -22.64
CA LYS A 232 -28.18 -20.11 -23.69
C LYS A 232 -28.96 -21.37 -23.31
N GLU A 233 -29.33 -22.14 -24.34
CA GLU A 233 -29.89 -23.47 -24.16
C GLU A 233 -28.89 -24.40 -23.45
N ASP A 234 -29.42 -25.42 -22.77
CA ASP A 234 -28.59 -26.46 -22.17
C ASP A 234 -27.91 -27.33 -23.24
N ARG A 235 -27.02 -28.24 -22.81
CA ARG A 235 -26.31 -29.16 -23.73
C ARG A 235 -27.24 -30.08 -24.55
N LEU A 236 -28.52 -30.15 -24.20
CA LEU A 236 -29.54 -30.94 -24.87
C LEU A 236 -30.51 -30.06 -25.69
N GLY A 237 -30.20 -28.77 -25.89
CA GLY A 237 -31.01 -27.84 -26.67
C GLY A 237 -32.31 -27.41 -25.96
N ARG A 238 -32.36 -27.52 -24.63
CA ARG A 238 -33.55 -27.22 -23.83
C ARG A 238 -33.42 -25.91 -23.09
N VAL A 239 -34.57 -25.27 -22.92
CA VAL A 239 -34.74 -24.11 -22.05
C VAL A 239 -34.86 -24.59 -20.60
N ASN A 240 -33.82 -24.34 -19.79
CA ASN A 240 -33.79 -24.78 -18.38
C ASN A 240 -33.58 -23.59 -17.43
N PRO A 241 -34.68 -23.00 -16.92
CA PRO A 241 -34.60 -21.86 -15.99
C PRO A 241 -33.79 -22.14 -14.73
N LEU A 242 -33.72 -23.39 -14.27
CA LEU A 242 -32.98 -23.75 -13.05
C LEU A 242 -31.47 -23.67 -13.25
N ILE A 243 -30.97 -24.10 -14.42
CA ILE A 243 -29.56 -23.98 -14.79
C ILE A 243 -29.18 -22.50 -14.92
N SER A 244 -29.97 -21.71 -15.65
CA SER A 244 -29.75 -20.27 -15.82
C SER A 244 -29.71 -19.53 -14.47
N ARG A 245 -30.66 -19.80 -13.57
CA ARG A 245 -30.66 -19.24 -12.20
C ARG A 245 -29.41 -19.60 -11.41
N THR A 246 -28.93 -20.84 -11.56
CA THR A 246 -27.72 -21.29 -10.86
C THR A 246 -26.49 -20.55 -11.37
N LEU A 247 -26.39 -20.37 -12.69
CA LEU A 247 -25.29 -19.62 -13.32
C LEU A 247 -25.32 -18.13 -12.95
N LEU A 248 -26.49 -17.48 -13.02
CA LEU A 248 -26.66 -16.08 -12.59
C LEU A 248 -26.34 -15.89 -11.12
N ARG A 249 -26.76 -16.84 -10.25
CA ARG A 249 -26.41 -16.81 -8.82
C ARG A 249 -24.91 -17.00 -8.61
N SER A 250 -24.24 -17.82 -9.41
CA SER A 250 -22.78 -17.97 -9.36
C SER A 250 -22.09 -16.66 -9.74
N ALA A 251 -22.49 -16.03 -10.85
CA ALA A 251 -21.98 -14.73 -11.27
C ALA A 251 -22.20 -13.66 -10.20
N TYR A 252 -23.40 -13.61 -9.62
CA TYR A 252 -23.74 -12.72 -8.51
C TYR A 252 -22.81 -12.89 -7.31
N LEU A 253 -22.54 -14.13 -6.89
CA LEU A 253 -21.61 -14.41 -5.78
C LEU A 253 -20.18 -13.97 -6.09
N ASP A 254 -19.76 -14.02 -7.36
CA ASP A 254 -18.44 -13.52 -7.76
C ASP A 254 -18.38 -11.99 -7.76
N VAL A 255 -19.47 -11.27 -8.10
CA VAL A 255 -19.58 -9.81 -7.92
C VAL A 255 -19.52 -9.43 -6.44
N VAL A 256 -20.23 -10.14 -5.55
CA VAL A 256 -20.15 -9.92 -4.09
C VAL A 256 -18.71 -10.08 -3.57
N LYS A 257 -18.00 -11.11 -4.03
CA LYS A 257 -16.58 -11.27 -3.66
C LYS A 257 -15.73 -10.10 -4.15
N ARG A 258 -15.99 -9.59 -5.35
CA ARG A 258 -15.29 -8.42 -5.92
C ARG A 258 -15.53 -7.17 -5.10
N GLU A 259 -16.78 -6.90 -4.71
CA GLU A 259 -17.13 -5.77 -3.84
C GLU A 259 -16.37 -5.84 -2.50
N VAL A 260 -16.35 -7.01 -1.86
CA VAL A 260 -15.61 -7.21 -0.60
C VAL A 260 -14.11 -6.98 -0.79
N LEU A 261 -13.52 -7.50 -1.88
CA LEU A 261 -12.10 -7.31 -2.20
C LEU A 261 -11.78 -5.85 -2.55
N ALA A 262 -12.65 -5.16 -3.29
CA ALA A 262 -12.52 -3.74 -3.61
C ALA A 262 -12.49 -2.90 -2.34
N ARG A 263 -13.44 -3.14 -1.41
CA ARG A 263 -13.46 -2.45 -0.12
C ARG A 263 -12.19 -2.69 0.69
N LEU A 264 -11.73 -3.93 0.80
CA LEU A 264 -10.48 -4.26 1.52
C LEU A 264 -9.26 -3.62 0.85
N SER A 265 -9.24 -3.56 -0.49
CA SER A 265 -8.17 -2.93 -1.24
C SER A 265 -8.12 -1.42 -1.00
N ARG A 266 -9.30 -0.76 -0.98
CA ARG A 266 -9.43 0.65 -0.63
C ARG A 266 -9.01 0.93 0.81
N GLU A 267 -9.48 0.14 1.77
CA GLU A 267 -9.10 0.29 3.19
C GLU A 267 -7.59 0.18 3.36
N LYS A 268 -6.96 -0.81 2.70
CA LYS A 268 -5.50 -0.93 2.69
C LYS A 268 -4.84 0.28 2.04
N ALA A 269 -5.28 0.71 0.86
CA ALA A 269 -4.71 1.84 0.15
C ALA A 269 -4.80 3.12 0.98
N ASN A 270 -5.94 3.38 1.63
CA ASN A 270 -6.13 4.49 2.58
C ASN A 270 -5.13 4.44 3.74
N ASN A 271 -4.97 3.27 4.38
CA ASN A 271 -4.05 3.12 5.50
C ASN A 271 -2.59 3.33 5.09
N VAL A 272 -2.18 2.78 3.93
CA VAL A 272 -0.83 2.99 3.40
C VAL A 272 -0.63 4.46 3.03
N PHE A 273 -1.59 5.07 2.32
CA PHE A 273 -1.54 6.49 1.95
C PHE A 273 -1.36 7.39 3.17
N ASN A 274 -2.14 7.17 4.24
CA ASN A 274 -2.05 7.97 5.46
C ASN A 274 -0.67 7.87 6.13
N LEU A 275 -0.08 6.68 6.17
CA LEU A 275 1.27 6.48 6.71
C LEU A 275 2.33 7.22 5.88
N LEU A 276 2.24 7.11 4.54
CA LEU A 276 3.14 7.82 3.63
C LEU A 276 2.95 9.34 3.73
N TYR A 277 1.72 9.82 3.83
CA TYR A 277 1.41 11.23 3.99
C TYR A 277 2.05 11.84 5.24
N VAL A 278 1.94 11.15 6.39
CA VAL A 278 2.57 11.60 7.64
C VAL A 278 4.09 11.62 7.52
N GLU A 279 4.69 10.59 6.93
CA GLU A 279 6.15 10.55 6.74
C GLU A 279 6.64 11.65 5.78
N ARG A 280 5.90 11.90 4.68
CA ARG A 280 6.16 12.99 3.73
C ARG A 280 6.12 14.34 4.44
N PHE A 281 5.01 14.62 5.13
CA PHE A 281 4.82 15.88 5.85
C PHE A 281 5.95 16.10 6.87
N THR A 282 6.26 15.07 7.66
CA THR A 282 7.35 15.11 8.65
C THR A 282 8.70 15.37 7.98
N THR A 283 9.02 14.66 6.91
CA THR A 283 10.30 14.77 6.20
C THR A 283 10.48 16.16 5.59
N ARG A 284 9.44 16.71 4.95
CA ARG A 284 9.47 18.05 4.38
C ARG A 284 9.64 19.12 5.45
N ALA A 285 8.87 19.05 6.53
CA ALA A 285 9.00 19.98 7.65
C ALA A 285 10.42 19.96 8.27
N LEU A 286 11.05 18.78 8.37
CA LEU A 286 12.44 18.67 8.82
C LEU A 286 13.41 19.38 7.86
N LEU A 287 13.25 19.20 6.56
CA LEU A 287 14.09 19.87 5.56
C LEU A 287 13.86 21.39 5.52
N GLU A 288 12.62 21.85 5.60
CA GLU A 288 12.27 23.27 5.71
C GLU A 288 12.92 23.89 6.95
N ASN A 289 12.79 23.25 8.12
CA ASN A 289 13.46 23.69 9.35
C ASN A 289 14.98 23.72 9.22
N ALA A 290 15.59 22.80 8.45
CA ALA A 290 17.02 22.84 8.17
C ALA A 290 17.39 24.04 7.28
N ARG A 291 16.63 24.27 6.21
CA ARG A 291 16.81 25.39 5.28
C ARG A 291 16.73 26.73 6.02
N ASP A 292 15.66 26.94 6.78
CA ASP A 292 15.45 28.18 7.55
C ASP A 292 16.56 28.40 8.59
N ALA A 293 16.99 27.34 9.27
CA ALA A 293 18.08 27.44 10.25
C ALA A 293 19.42 27.79 9.58
N ILE A 294 19.68 27.28 8.37
CA ILE A 294 20.87 27.64 7.59
C ILE A 294 20.77 29.08 7.08
N GLU A 295 19.60 29.51 6.63
CA GLU A 295 19.34 30.89 6.20
C GLU A 295 19.64 31.89 7.33
N ARG A 296 19.09 31.61 8.52
CA ARG A 296 19.35 32.33 9.78
C ARG A 296 20.82 32.41 10.13
N LEU A 297 21.52 31.27 10.10
CA LEU A 297 22.93 31.20 10.47
C LEU A 297 23.81 31.98 9.48
N ALA A 298 23.57 31.80 8.19
CA ALA A 298 24.41 32.38 7.14
C ALA A 298 24.01 33.82 6.76
N GLY A 299 22.91 34.36 7.29
CA GLY A 299 22.40 35.69 6.92
C GLY A 299 21.96 35.74 5.45
N LEU A 300 21.42 34.64 4.92
CA LEU A 300 21.04 34.52 3.51
C LEU A 300 19.65 35.15 3.26
N GLY A 301 19.49 36.45 3.48
CA GLY A 301 18.19 37.11 3.30
C GLY A 301 18.10 38.43 4.03
N LYS A 302 16.97 38.68 4.71
CA LYS A 302 16.77 39.87 5.59
C LYS A 302 17.32 39.68 7.01
N GLU A 303 17.90 38.51 7.28
CA GLU A 303 18.37 38.13 8.60
C GLU A 303 19.81 38.58 8.86
N SER A 304 20.13 38.91 10.12
CA SER A 304 21.42 39.49 10.50
C SER A 304 22.60 38.51 10.49
N GLY A 305 22.34 37.20 10.35
CA GLY A 305 23.37 36.14 10.32
C GLY A 305 24.11 35.97 11.64
N HIS A 306 24.86 34.87 11.76
CA HIS A 306 25.74 34.63 12.90
C HIS A 306 26.99 35.52 12.77
N LYS A 307 27.40 36.22 13.83
CA LYS A 307 28.53 37.18 13.82
C LYS A 307 29.80 36.64 13.15
N VAL A 308 30.18 35.40 13.48
CA VAL A 308 31.33 34.68 12.89
C VAL A 308 31.31 34.64 11.34
N LEU A 309 30.14 34.71 10.73
CA LEU A 309 29.95 34.62 9.28
C LEU A 309 29.65 35.97 8.63
N THR A 310 29.22 36.98 9.39
CA THR A 310 28.79 38.29 8.85
C THR A 310 29.70 39.46 9.23
N GLU A 311 30.76 39.22 10.01
CA GLU A 311 31.70 40.27 10.37
C GLU A 311 32.66 40.56 9.20
N ASP A 312 32.48 41.72 8.56
CA ASP A 312 33.29 42.20 7.42
C ASP A 312 34.72 42.59 7.79
N ASP A 313 35.07 42.61 9.08
CA ASP A 313 36.37 43.05 9.57
C ASP A 313 37.29 41.84 9.87
N PRO A 314 38.23 41.49 8.97
CA PRO A 314 39.16 40.38 9.15
C PRO A 314 40.14 40.58 10.32
N THR A 315 40.17 41.78 10.92
CA THR A 315 41.07 42.10 12.05
C THR A 315 40.44 41.84 13.42
N LYS A 316 39.12 41.59 13.50
CA LYS A 316 38.48 41.19 14.75
C LYS A 316 38.77 39.73 15.05
N ASN A 317 39.43 39.49 16.19
CA ASN A 317 39.66 38.15 16.72
C ASN A 317 38.32 37.48 17.07
N ILE A 318 37.76 36.71 16.14
CA ILE A 318 36.65 35.80 16.40
C ILE A 318 37.06 34.87 17.56
N SER A 319 36.27 34.85 18.63
CA SER A 319 36.61 34.05 19.80
C SER A 319 36.37 32.56 19.53
N ASP A 320 37.22 31.70 20.11
CA ASP A 320 37.02 30.24 20.03
C ASP A 320 35.67 29.79 20.63
N LYS A 321 35.10 30.62 21.53
CA LYS A 321 33.76 30.42 22.09
C LYS A 321 32.66 30.61 21.04
N GLU A 322 32.77 31.63 20.19
CA GLU A 322 31.82 31.89 19.10
C GLU A 322 31.92 30.82 18.00
N ILE A 323 33.14 30.42 17.64
CA ILE A 323 33.38 29.27 16.72
C ILE A 323 32.75 27.99 17.29
N SER A 324 32.95 27.72 18.57
CA SER A 324 32.36 26.54 19.24
C SER A 324 30.83 26.61 19.31
N GLY A 325 30.27 27.81 19.44
CA GLY A 325 28.82 28.07 19.37
C GLY A 325 28.27 27.68 17.99
N LEU A 326 28.81 28.27 16.93
CA LEU A 326 28.38 28.00 15.56
C LEU A 326 28.50 26.51 15.19
N ARG A 327 29.58 25.84 15.60
CA ARG A 327 29.73 24.38 15.41
C ARG A 327 28.66 23.57 16.12
N ARG A 328 28.22 24.02 17.30
CA ARG A 328 27.13 23.36 18.04
C ARG A 328 25.81 23.52 17.29
N ASP A 329 25.57 24.68 16.70
CA ASP A 329 24.35 24.96 15.94
C ASP A 329 24.30 24.13 14.65
N LEU A 330 25.42 24.02 13.91
CA LEU A 330 25.51 23.11 12.76
C LEU A 330 25.23 21.65 13.15
N LYS A 331 25.81 21.19 14.26
CA LYS A 331 25.56 19.84 14.78
C LYS A 331 24.10 19.64 15.20
N ALA A 332 23.46 20.68 15.74
CA ALA A 332 22.05 20.64 16.11
C ALA A 332 21.16 20.53 14.86
N ILE A 333 21.39 21.34 13.82
CA ILE A 333 20.66 21.27 12.54
C ILE A 333 20.76 19.85 11.96
N VAL A 334 21.97 19.30 11.82
CA VAL A 334 22.14 17.95 11.27
C VAL A 334 21.43 16.91 12.14
N LYS A 335 21.59 16.97 13.47
CA LYS A 335 21.03 15.95 14.37
C LYS A 335 19.51 15.97 14.41
N ILE A 336 18.90 17.16 14.44
CA ILE A 336 17.46 17.35 14.65
C ILE A 336 16.72 17.26 13.32
N ASN A 337 17.28 17.80 12.24
CA ASN A 337 16.55 17.97 10.98
C ASN A 337 17.01 16.99 9.89
N LEU A 338 18.32 16.83 9.66
CA LEU A 338 18.80 16.01 8.53
C LEU A 338 18.89 14.51 8.84
N ARG A 339 19.36 14.15 10.04
CA ARG A 339 19.48 12.73 10.43
C ARG A 339 18.16 11.96 10.45
N PRO A 340 17.04 12.53 10.90
CA PRO A 340 15.79 11.78 10.94
C PRO A 340 15.15 11.48 9.59
N VAL A 341 15.57 12.14 8.50
CA VAL A 341 15.07 11.87 7.13
C VAL A 341 15.45 10.45 6.69
N ARG A 342 14.48 9.71 6.12
CA ARG A 342 14.59 8.27 5.85
C ARG A 342 14.24 7.83 4.43
N VAL A 343 13.41 8.59 3.74
CA VAL A 343 12.76 8.15 2.49
C VAL A 343 13.25 8.94 1.29
N ALA A 344 13.26 8.31 0.12
CA ALA A 344 13.49 8.97 -1.16
C ALA A 344 12.29 9.87 -1.53
N PRO A 345 12.52 10.98 -2.26
CA PRO A 345 13.82 11.46 -2.79
C PRO A 345 14.68 12.22 -1.76
N TYR A 346 14.13 12.48 -0.58
CA TYR A 346 14.72 13.40 0.40
C TYR A 346 15.97 12.87 1.12
N LEU A 347 16.11 11.55 1.27
CA LEU A 347 17.21 10.93 2.03
C LEU A 347 18.60 11.32 1.51
N LEU A 348 18.82 11.22 0.20
CA LEU A 348 20.13 11.52 -0.39
C LEU A 348 20.51 12.98 -0.17
N ILE A 349 19.59 13.91 -0.47
CA ILE A 349 19.79 15.34 -0.27
C ILE A 349 20.12 15.67 1.18
N SER A 350 19.41 15.03 2.10
CA SER A 350 19.65 15.20 3.53
C SER A 350 21.04 14.73 3.97
N ARG A 351 21.51 13.60 3.43
CA ARG A 351 22.84 13.03 3.72
C ARG A 351 23.96 13.82 3.05
N LEU A 352 23.76 14.26 1.81
CA LEU A 352 24.68 15.15 1.12
C LEU A 352 24.85 16.47 1.88
N SER A 353 23.73 17.05 2.32
CA SER A 353 23.73 18.24 3.19
C SER A 353 24.48 18.00 4.50
N GLU A 354 24.31 16.85 5.15
CA GLU A 354 25.07 16.48 6.34
C GLU A 354 26.59 16.43 6.09
N ALA A 355 27.03 15.86 4.97
CA ALA A 355 28.45 15.81 4.59
C ALA A 355 29.02 17.21 4.29
N MET A 356 28.23 18.08 3.67
CA MET A 356 28.65 19.46 3.37
C MET A 356 28.71 20.34 4.61
N LEU A 357 27.90 20.08 5.64
CA LEU A 357 27.85 20.88 6.86
C LEU A 357 28.87 20.44 7.91
N LEU A 358 29.07 19.13 8.09
CA LEU A 358 29.88 18.58 9.19
C LEU A 358 31.06 17.77 8.68
N SER A 359 32.18 17.88 9.40
CA SER A 359 33.39 17.11 9.10
C SER A 359 33.17 15.62 9.42
N PRO A 360 33.45 14.70 8.47
CA PRO A 360 33.38 13.25 8.72
C PRO A 360 34.29 12.81 9.86
N TYR A 361 35.44 13.47 10.05
CA TYR A 361 36.44 13.15 11.08
C TYR A 361 35.94 13.37 12.51
N ASN A 362 34.91 14.22 12.69
CA ASN A 362 34.32 14.54 13.98
C ASN A 362 33.02 13.77 14.26
N MET A 363 32.64 12.82 13.40
CA MET A 363 31.41 12.04 13.53
C MET A 363 31.64 10.75 14.34
N LYS A 364 30.58 10.32 15.04
CA LYS A 364 30.56 8.98 15.63
C LYS A 364 30.60 7.92 14.51
N SER A 365 31.40 6.87 14.71
CA SER A 365 31.61 5.78 13.73
C SER A 365 30.30 5.24 13.11
N LYS A 366 29.25 5.03 13.92
CA LYS A 366 27.93 4.60 13.43
C LYS A 366 27.30 5.58 12.44
N ASN A 367 27.38 6.89 12.70
CA ASN A 367 26.78 7.90 11.83
C ASN A 367 27.59 8.04 10.54
N TRP A 368 28.92 7.99 10.65
CA TRP A 368 29.79 7.98 9.49
C TRP A 368 29.50 6.78 8.57
N PHE A 369 29.32 5.58 9.14
CA PHE A 369 28.98 4.40 8.36
C PHE A 369 27.65 4.55 7.62
N VAL A 370 26.61 5.04 8.29
CA VAL A 370 25.30 5.30 7.66
C VAL A 370 25.43 6.34 6.54
N LEU A 371 26.11 7.46 6.81
CA LEU A 371 26.33 8.52 5.83
C LEU A 371 27.07 8.01 4.59
N ARG A 372 28.20 7.32 4.79
CA ARG A 372 28.99 6.72 3.72
C ARG A 372 28.20 5.70 2.90
N THR A 373 27.39 4.88 3.56
CA THR A 373 26.59 3.85 2.86
C THR A 373 25.58 4.49 1.91
N VAL A 374 24.85 5.51 2.36
CA VAL A 374 23.89 6.24 1.51
C VAL A 374 24.58 6.94 0.35
N LEU A 375 25.67 7.68 0.62
CA LEU A 375 26.40 8.39 -0.43
C LEU A 375 27.05 7.43 -1.44
N LYS A 376 27.56 6.29 -0.98
CA LYS A 376 28.09 5.24 -1.86
C LYS A 376 27.02 4.63 -2.75
N ALA A 377 25.83 4.37 -2.20
CA ALA A 377 24.69 3.86 -2.98
C ALA A 377 24.27 4.83 -4.11
N ALA A 378 24.47 6.14 -3.91
CA ALA A 378 24.22 7.18 -4.89
C ALA A 378 25.44 7.54 -5.77
N GLY A 379 26.60 6.91 -5.58
CA GLY A 379 27.84 7.25 -6.30
C GLY A 379 28.46 8.60 -5.91
N MET A 380 28.08 9.18 -4.76
CA MET A 380 28.51 10.49 -4.27
C MET A 380 29.47 10.40 -3.07
N GLU A 381 30.18 9.28 -2.91
CA GLU A 381 31.11 9.06 -1.79
C GLU A 381 32.23 10.11 -1.72
N GLY A 382 32.66 10.65 -2.87
CA GLY A 382 33.70 11.68 -2.96
C GLY A 382 33.35 13.01 -2.29
N GLU A 383 32.08 13.27 -1.99
CA GLU A 383 31.68 14.45 -1.22
C GLU A 383 32.19 14.42 0.23
N LEU A 384 32.52 13.24 0.76
CA LEU A 384 33.13 13.09 2.09
C LEU A 384 34.58 13.58 2.17
N GLU A 385 35.27 13.69 1.03
CA GLU A 385 36.65 14.16 0.97
C GLU A 385 36.73 15.68 0.81
N ARG A 386 35.60 16.33 0.49
CA ARG A 386 35.53 17.77 0.30
C ARG A 386 35.45 18.49 1.65
N ILE A 387 36.02 19.70 1.67
CA ILE A 387 36.01 20.54 2.87
C ILE A 387 34.57 20.93 3.22
N SER A 388 34.18 20.64 4.47
CA SER A 388 32.85 20.94 5.01
C SER A 388 32.76 22.37 5.57
N ALA A 389 31.55 22.88 5.79
CA ALA A 389 31.33 24.17 6.43
C ALA A 389 31.96 24.22 7.84
N GLU A 390 31.85 23.15 8.63
CA GLU A 390 32.51 23.04 9.94
C GLU A 390 34.03 23.22 9.85
N GLU A 391 34.68 22.67 8.82
CA GLU A 391 36.12 22.80 8.62
C GLU A 391 36.54 24.19 8.19
N PHE A 392 35.78 24.86 7.32
CA PHE A 392 36.02 26.27 6.97
C PHE A 392 35.89 27.18 8.20
N ILE A 393 34.88 26.95 9.05
CA ILE A 393 34.72 27.67 10.32
C ILE A 393 35.93 27.43 11.25
N MET A 394 36.44 26.21 11.34
CA MET A 394 37.63 25.90 12.14
C MET A 394 38.90 26.56 11.59
N LYS A 395 39.00 26.71 10.27
CA LYS A 395 40.10 27.43 9.60
C LYS A 395 39.94 28.95 9.66
N ARG A 396 38.86 29.45 10.27
CA ARG A 396 38.50 30.89 10.32
C ARG A 396 38.34 31.49 8.91
N ASP A 397 37.79 30.71 7.98
CA ASP A 397 37.42 31.11 6.62
C ASP A 397 35.89 31.26 6.52
N PRO A 398 35.33 32.45 6.84
CA PRO A 398 33.89 32.68 6.82
C PRO A 398 33.31 32.64 5.41
N GLU A 399 34.06 33.09 4.39
CA GLU A 399 33.59 33.04 3.01
C GLU A 399 33.39 31.61 2.51
N GLY A 400 34.36 30.73 2.78
CA GLY A 400 34.26 29.31 2.45
C GLY A 400 33.07 28.65 3.15
N ALA A 401 32.85 28.98 4.42
CA ALA A 401 31.71 28.49 5.19
C ALA A 401 30.37 28.97 4.62
N ILE A 402 30.23 30.27 4.30
CA ILE A 402 29.02 30.84 3.69
C ILE A 402 28.74 30.20 2.34
N ARG A 403 29.76 30.01 1.49
CA ARG A 403 29.59 29.34 0.19
C ARG A 403 29.00 27.94 0.38
N LYS A 404 29.51 27.16 1.34
CA LYS A 404 28.98 25.82 1.65
C LYS A 404 27.57 25.86 2.21
N LEU A 405 27.28 26.77 3.13
CA LEU A 405 25.93 26.95 3.69
C LEU A 405 24.92 27.33 2.61
N ARG A 406 25.29 28.23 1.69
CA ARG A 406 24.46 28.64 0.55
C ARG A 406 24.21 27.47 -0.41
N GLN A 407 25.24 26.66 -0.71
CA GLN A 407 25.06 25.44 -1.51
C GLN A 407 24.06 24.46 -0.87
N VAL A 408 24.16 24.23 0.43
CA VAL A 408 23.22 23.34 1.15
C VAL A 408 21.81 23.92 1.16
N HIS A 409 21.67 25.22 1.42
CA HIS A 409 20.39 25.91 1.38
C HIS A 409 19.72 25.77 0.00
N THR A 410 20.46 26.00 -1.09
CA THR A 410 19.95 25.83 -2.45
C THR A 410 19.55 24.38 -2.74
N LEU A 411 20.40 23.40 -2.39
CA LEU A 411 20.13 21.99 -2.61
C LEU A 411 18.84 21.52 -1.91
N ILE A 412 18.63 21.96 -0.67
CA ILE A 412 17.40 21.66 0.08
C ILE A 412 16.19 22.39 -0.54
N GLY A 413 16.38 23.63 -0.99
CA GLY A 413 15.34 24.38 -1.69
C GLY A 413 14.87 23.69 -2.97
N GLU A 414 15.81 23.27 -3.82
CA GLU A 414 15.52 22.59 -5.09
C GLU A 414 14.68 21.33 -4.89
N VAL A 415 15.02 20.45 -3.92
CA VAL A 415 14.23 19.23 -3.69
C VAL A 415 12.84 19.50 -3.11
N LEU A 416 12.68 20.58 -2.33
CA LEU A 416 11.39 20.97 -1.74
C LEU A 416 10.47 21.63 -2.76
N GLU A 417 11.03 22.38 -3.71
CA GLU A 417 10.33 23.15 -4.75
C GLU A 417 10.14 22.36 -6.05
N ASP A 418 10.76 21.19 -6.18
CA ASP A 418 10.61 20.29 -7.32
C ASP A 418 9.12 19.95 -7.58
N PRO A 419 8.56 20.30 -8.75
CA PRO A 419 7.17 20.01 -9.12
C PRO A 419 6.80 18.53 -9.00
N ASP A 420 7.72 17.62 -9.30
CA ASP A 420 7.48 16.17 -9.22
C ASP A 420 7.31 15.70 -7.75
N ASN A 421 7.79 16.52 -6.81
CA ASN A 421 7.65 16.34 -5.37
C ASN A 421 6.51 17.16 -4.75
N LEU A 422 5.89 18.05 -5.52
CA LEU A 422 4.78 18.91 -5.09
C LEU A 422 3.41 18.36 -5.54
N VAL A 423 3.33 17.75 -6.72
CA VAL A 423 2.06 17.30 -7.32
C VAL A 423 1.78 15.84 -6.98
N TYR A 424 0.77 15.60 -6.14
CA TYR A 424 0.29 14.26 -5.77
C TYR A 424 -1.09 13.92 -6.38
N THR A 425 -1.75 14.86 -7.04
CA THR A 425 -3.04 14.64 -7.68
C THR A 425 -2.84 13.97 -9.05
N VAL A 426 -3.36 12.76 -9.20
CA VAL A 426 -3.42 12.05 -10.48
C VAL A 426 -4.70 12.48 -11.18
N PHE A 427 -4.61 13.56 -11.98
CA PHE A 427 -5.67 14.15 -12.82
C PHE A 427 -6.94 14.59 -12.06
N ASP A 428 -7.31 15.86 -12.21
CA ASP A 428 -8.67 16.35 -11.88
C ASP A 428 -9.60 16.13 -13.08
#